data_AF-A0A832MDV9-F1
#
_entry.id   AF-A0A832MDV9-F1
#
_cell.length_a   1.000
_cell.length_b   1.000
_cell.length_c   1.000
_cell.angle_alpha   90.00
_cell.angle_beta   90.00
_cell.angle_gamma   90.00
#
_symmetry.space_group_name_H-M   'P 1'
#
loop_
_entity.id
_entity.type
_entity.pdbx_description
1 polymer ?
#
loop_
_entity_poly.entity_id
_entity_poly.type
_entity_poly.pdbx_seq_one_letter_code
_entity_poly.pdbx_strand_id
1 'polypeptide(L)'
;MSGKQRQVAVKAGVDSVEASDRPVSAGSATRLPLRGWALELARRWNSGTYSMFVLHGNIFDLFPLIDGGELTFVPLKAFLRRRLFPERGFFMFYDLGDGLTFADAAMQKRFFEWLAIYDEVEGTHYHSVGLPREFVKLVPVLRRFFMHYAEGASGVRGVTLVIE
;
A
#
# COMPACT_ATOMS: atom_id res chain seq x y z
N MET A 1 -4.05 -53.17 67.65
CA MET A 1 -5.33 -52.47 67.39
C MET A 1 -5.05 -50.98 67.35
N SER A 2 -5.75 -50.23 66.50
CA SER A 2 -5.57 -48.80 66.19
C SER A 2 -4.40 -48.55 65.21
N GLY A 3 -4.56 -47.92 64.05
CA GLY A 3 -5.67 -47.16 63.49
C GLY A 3 -5.05 -46.22 62.45
N LYS A 4 -5.14 -46.60 61.18
CA LYS A 4 -4.42 -46.03 60.03
C LYS A 4 -5.12 -44.74 59.59
N GLN A 5 -4.43 -43.59 59.63
CA GLN A 5 -4.81 -42.39 58.86
C GLN A 5 -3.65 -42.03 57.92
N ARG A 6 -3.82 -42.37 56.64
CA ARG A 6 -2.96 -41.90 55.55
C ARG A 6 -3.55 -40.60 55.02
N GLN A 7 -2.82 -39.52 55.21
CA GLN A 7 -3.15 -38.20 54.65
C GLN A 7 -2.78 -38.20 53.16
N VAL A 8 -3.76 -37.97 52.29
CA VAL A 8 -3.57 -37.84 50.85
C VAL A 8 -3.33 -36.37 50.55
N ALA A 9 -2.09 -36.01 50.20
CA ALA A 9 -1.76 -34.68 49.70
C ALA A 9 -2.00 -34.65 48.18
N VAL A 10 -3.09 -34.01 47.77
CA VAL A 10 -3.37 -33.67 46.37
C VAL A 10 -2.48 -32.49 46.01
N LYS A 11 -1.46 -32.73 45.17
CA LYS A 11 -0.61 -31.67 44.61
C LYS A 11 -1.28 -31.19 43.32
N ALA A 12 -1.95 -30.04 43.38
CA ALA A 12 -2.47 -29.35 42.22
C ALA A 12 -1.29 -28.81 41.38
N GLY A 13 -1.05 -29.41 40.22
CA GLY A 13 -0.18 -28.83 39.19
C GLY A 13 -0.94 -27.71 38.49
N VAL A 14 -0.48 -26.47 38.69
CA VAL A 14 -0.91 -25.33 37.89
C VAL A 14 0.21 -25.10 36.87
N ASP A 15 -0.02 -25.56 35.64
CA ASP A 15 0.79 -25.18 34.50
C ASP A 15 0.50 -23.71 34.19
N SER A 16 1.37 -22.82 34.68
CA SER A 16 1.38 -21.42 34.32
C SER A 16 1.83 -21.29 32.86
N VAL A 17 0.88 -21.00 31.97
CA VAL A 17 1.18 -20.52 30.61
C VAL A 17 1.75 -19.12 30.75
N GLU A 18 3.07 -19.01 30.66
CA GLU A 18 3.81 -17.76 30.65
C GLU A 18 3.44 -16.99 29.36
N ALA A 19 2.55 -16.00 29.51
CA ALA A 19 2.21 -15.09 28.45
C ALA A 19 3.48 -14.32 28.05
N SER A 20 3.97 -14.58 26.84
CA SER A 20 5.11 -13.87 26.27
C SER A 20 4.77 -12.38 26.15
N ASP A 21 5.26 -11.58 27.09
CA ASP A 21 5.17 -10.13 27.09
C ASP A 21 6.15 -9.58 26.04
N ARG A 22 5.77 -9.68 24.76
CA ARG A 22 6.40 -8.86 23.72
C ARG A 22 5.81 -7.46 23.86
N PRO A 23 6.63 -6.40 23.95
CA PRO A 23 6.11 -5.05 23.93
C PRO A 23 5.36 -4.83 22.61
N VAL A 24 4.05 -4.64 22.72
CA VAL A 24 3.18 -4.25 21.61
C VAL A 24 3.70 -2.90 21.13
N SER A 25 4.23 -2.86 19.90
CA SER A 25 4.80 -1.66 19.30
C SER A 25 3.85 -0.47 19.47
N ALA A 26 4.31 0.57 20.16
CA ALA A 26 3.64 1.86 20.22
C ALA A 26 3.44 2.37 18.78
N GLY A 27 2.18 2.63 18.40
CA GLY A 27 1.86 3.25 17.11
C GLY A 27 0.64 2.71 16.36
N SER A 28 -0.38 2.12 17.00
CA SER A 28 -1.68 2.00 16.33
C SER A 28 -2.45 3.31 16.49
N ALA A 29 -2.16 4.31 15.66
CA ALA A 29 -3.14 5.37 15.44
C ALA A 29 -4.44 4.67 14.99
N THR A 30 -5.48 4.71 15.84
CA THR A 30 -6.76 4.02 15.59
C THR A 30 -7.30 4.49 14.26
N ARG A 31 -7.17 3.66 13.21
CA ARG A 31 -7.62 4.03 11.88
C ARG A 31 -9.15 4.09 11.89
N LEU A 32 -9.72 5.13 11.28
CA LEU A 32 -11.18 5.22 11.13
C LEU A 32 -11.73 4.02 10.35
N PRO A 33 -12.89 3.47 10.73
CA PRO A 33 -13.52 2.39 9.98
C PRO A 33 -13.88 2.85 8.57
N LEU A 34 -13.54 2.04 7.57
CA LEU A 34 -13.97 2.28 6.19
C LEU A 34 -15.47 2.03 6.07
N ARG A 35 -16.16 2.86 5.28
CA ARG A 35 -17.60 2.74 5.01
C ARG A 35 -17.87 2.89 3.52
N GLY A 36 -19.04 2.43 3.09
CA GLY A 36 -19.52 2.58 1.71
C GLY A 36 -18.54 2.02 0.67
N TRP A 37 -18.29 2.79 -0.39
CA TRP A 37 -17.44 2.39 -1.51
C TRP A 37 -16.01 2.07 -1.08
N ALA A 38 -15.45 2.76 -0.08
CA ALA A 38 -14.05 2.58 0.32
C ALA A 38 -13.83 1.21 0.99
N LEU A 39 -14.82 0.72 1.75
CA LEU A 39 -14.79 -0.62 2.33
C LEU A 39 -14.89 -1.70 1.24
N GLU A 40 -15.79 -1.50 0.28
CA GLU A 40 -15.98 -2.44 -0.82
C GLU A 40 -14.76 -2.50 -1.75
N LEU A 41 -14.14 -1.35 -2.05
CA LEU A 41 -12.89 -1.27 -2.79
C LEU A 41 -11.79 -2.05 -2.07
N ALA A 42 -11.59 -1.79 -0.78
CA ALA A 42 -10.58 -2.48 0.02
C ALA A 42 -10.80 -4.00 0.03
N ARG A 43 -12.06 -4.46 0.14
CA ARG A 43 -12.40 -5.88 0.11
C ARG A 43 -12.07 -6.51 -1.25
N ARG A 44 -12.52 -5.91 -2.35
CA ARG A 44 -12.31 -6.41 -3.72
C ARG A 44 -10.85 -6.38 -4.15
N TRP A 45 -10.11 -5.38 -3.68
CA TRP A 45 -8.67 -5.29 -3.89
C TRP A 45 -7.93 -6.40 -3.17
N ASN A 46 -8.20 -6.57 -1.87
CA ASN A 46 -7.52 -7.55 -1.04
C ASN A 46 -7.89 -9.01 -1.40
N SER A 47 -9.01 -9.23 -2.09
CA SER A 47 -9.34 -10.56 -2.62
C SER A 47 -8.48 -10.95 -3.83
N GLY A 48 -7.76 -10.01 -4.45
CA GLY A 48 -6.94 -10.24 -5.63
C GLY A 48 -7.75 -10.53 -6.91
N THR A 49 -9.07 -10.43 -6.86
CA THR A 49 -9.97 -10.77 -7.98
C THR A 49 -10.03 -9.67 -9.04
N TYR A 50 -9.74 -8.42 -8.64
CA TYR A 50 -9.83 -7.25 -9.51
C TYR A 50 -8.55 -6.42 -9.43
N SER A 51 -8.05 -5.98 -10.58
CA SER A 51 -6.86 -5.12 -10.70
C SER A 51 -7.18 -3.69 -11.19
N MET A 52 -8.42 -3.45 -11.63
CA MET A 52 -8.88 -2.18 -12.17
C MET A 52 -10.19 -1.77 -11.50
N PHE A 53 -10.30 -0.50 -11.14
CA PHE A 53 -11.45 0.08 -10.46
C PHE A 53 -11.75 1.44 -11.08
N VAL A 54 -13.05 1.75 -11.21
CA VAL A 54 -13.52 3.06 -11.64
C VAL A 54 -14.22 3.70 -10.45
N LEU A 55 -13.67 4.81 -9.97
CA LEU A 55 -14.30 5.65 -8.96
C LEU A 55 -14.99 6.81 -9.69
N HIS A 56 -16.25 7.07 -9.36
CA HIS A 56 -17.05 8.12 -9.98
C HIS A 56 -17.91 8.85 -8.93
N GLY A 57 -18.46 10.00 -9.30
CA GLY A 57 -19.22 10.88 -8.40
C GLY A 57 -18.40 12.10 -7.99
N ASN A 58 -18.53 12.53 -6.73
CA ASN A 58 -17.75 13.66 -6.21
C ASN A 58 -16.33 13.21 -5.85
N ILE A 59 -15.42 13.22 -6.83
CA ILE A 59 -14.01 12.86 -6.65
C ILE A 59 -13.17 14.00 -6.04
N PHE A 60 -13.72 15.22 -5.99
CA PHE A 60 -13.09 16.41 -5.41
C PHE A 60 -13.44 16.61 -3.92
N ASP A 61 -14.11 15.64 -3.31
CA ASP A 61 -14.42 15.68 -1.88
C ASP A 61 -13.18 15.44 -1.01
N LEU A 62 -13.32 15.72 0.28
CA LEU A 62 -12.30 15.45 1.28
C LEU A 62 -12.68 14.24 2.14
N PHE A 63 -11.68 13.41 2.43
CA PHE A 63 -11.85 12.14 3.14
C PHE A 63 -11.16 12.19 4.50
N PRO A 64 -11.82 11.70 5.57
CA PRO A 64 -11.25 11.73 6.89
C PRO A 64 -10.11 10.72 7.05
N LEU A 65 -9.00 11.17 7.62
CA LEU A 65 -7.81 10.37 7.90
C LEU A 65 -7.24 10.75 9.27
N ILE A 66 -6.84 9.74 10.05
CA ILE A 66 -6.06 9.99 11.27
C ILE A 66 -4.59 10.09 10.88
N ASP A 67 -4.01 11.26 11.14
CA ASP A 67 -2.60 11.56 10.88
C ASP A 67 -1.97 12.11 12.15
N GLY A 68 -0.88 11.49 12.63
CA GLY A 68 -0.27 11.89 13.91
C GLY A 68 -1.19 11.85 15.14
N GLY A 69 -2.32 11.14 15.07
CA GLY A 69 -3.35 11.12 16.13
C GLY A 69 -4.46 12.16 15.98
N GLU A 70 -4.36 13.07 14.99
CA GLU A 70 -5.36 14.08 14.72
C GLU A 70 -6.26 13.71 13.53
N LEU A 71 -7.52 14.14 13.58
CA LEU A 71 -8.45 14.00 12.47
C LEU A 71 -8.16 15.08 11.43
N THR A 72 -7.73 14.64 10.24
CA THR A 72 -7.48 15.48 9.07
C THR A 72 -8.41 15.10 7.94
N PHE A 73 -8.61 16.01 6.98
CA PHE A 73 -9.40 15.79 5.78
C PHE A 73 -8.48 15.96 4.57
N VAL A 74 -8.39 14.91 3.74
CA VAL A 74 -7.43 14.86 2.63
C VAL A 74 -8.15 14.59 1.30
N PRO A 75 -7.62 15.09 0.16
CA PRO A 75 -8.18 14.77 -1.15
C PRO A 75 -8.13 13.27 -1.46
N LEU A 76 -8.94 12.83 -2.44
CA LEU A 76 -9.05 11.42 -2.84
C LEU A 76 -7.69 10.76 -3.09
N LYS A 77 -6.79 11.41 -3.86
CA LYS A 77 -5.44 10.88 -4.17
C LYS A 77 -4.67 10.51 -2.89
N ALA A 78 -4.67 11.43 -1.91
CA ALA A 78 -3.99 11.23 -0.64
C ALA A 78 -4.68 10.14 0.21
N PHE A 79 -6.01 10.10 0.20
CA PHE A 79 -6.78 9.06 0.88
C PHE A 79 -6.46 7.66 0.31
N LEU A 80 -6.51 7.49 -1.02
CA LEU A 80 -6.21 6.22 -1.67
C LEU A 80 -4.79 5.75 -1.32
N ARG A 81 -3.79 6.63 -1.49
CA ARG A 81 -2.39 6.32 -1.18
C ARG A 81 -2.20 5.96 0.29
N ARG A 82 -2.65 6.80 1.21
CA ARG A 82 -2.32 6.68 2.63
C ARG A 82 -3.19 5.67 3.38
N ARG A 83 -4.44 5.46 2.94
CA ARG A 83 -5.42 4.63 3.65
C ARG A 83 -5.63 3.26 3.00
N LEU A 84 -5.78 3.21 1.67
CA LEU A 84 -6.13 1.98 0.96
C LEU A 84 -4.90 1.24 0.42
N PHE A 85 -3.89 2.00 -0.01
CA PHE A 85 -2.69 1.46 -0.64
C PHE A 85 -1.36 1.89 0.03
N PRO A 86 -1.27 1.94 1.38
CA PRO A 86 -0.10 2.53 2.06
C PRO A 86 1.22 1.82 1.79
N GLU A 87 1.14 0.56 1.37
CA GLU A 87 2.28 -0.33 1.30
C GLU A 87 2.80 -0.54 -0.12
N ARG A 88 2.20 0.13 -1.11
CA ARG A 88 2.55 -0.08 -2.53
C ARG A 88 3.94 0.43 -2.84
N GLY A 89 4.69 -0.35 -3.62
CA GLY A 89 6.06 -0.02 -4.00
C GLY A 89 6.15 1.20 -4.92
N PHE A 90 5.12 1.41 -5.73
CA PHE A 90 4.91 2.61 -6.54
C PHE A 90 3.45 3.05 -6.52
N PHE A 91 3.26 4.35 -6.46
CA PHE A 91 1.98 5.02 -6.62
C PHE A 91 2.15 6.19 -7.59
N MET A 92 1.49 6.10 -8.73
CA MET A 92 1.66 6.99 -9.88
C MET A 92 0.32 7.60 -10.25
N PHE A 93 0.34 8.81 -10.79
CA PHE A 93 -0.84 9.49 -11.30
C PHE A 93 -0.63 9.87 -12.75
N TYR A 94 -1.69 9.82 -13.54
CA TYR A 94 -1.71 10.35 -14.88
C TYR A 94 -2.94 11.22 -15.05
N ASP A 95 -2.72 12.43 -15.53
CA ASP A 95 -3.76 13.30 -16.07
C ASP A 95 -3.23 13.99 -17.35
N LEU A 96 -4.14 14.51 -18.17
CA LEU A 96 -3.78 15.12 -19.45
C LEU A 96 -2.94 16.41 -19.28
N GLY A 97 -3.10 17.11 -18.15
CA GLY A 97 -2.43 18.38 -17.87
C GLY A 97 -0.97 18.17 -17.49
N ASP A 98 -0.73 17.41 -16.43
CA ASP A 98 0.61 17.21 -15.85
C ASP A 98 1.35 16.00 -16.44
N GLY A 99 0.63 15.08 -17.09
CA GLY A 99 1.18 13.83 -17.57
C GLY A 99 1.42 12.86 -16.42
N LEU A 100 2.49 12.07 -16.50
CA LEU A 100 2.83 11.11 -15.45
C LEU A 100 3.50 11.81 -14.25
N THR A 101 2.91 11.66 -13.07
CA THR A 101 3.46 12.13 -11.80
C THR A 101 3.54 11.01 -10.77
N PHE A 102 4.24 11.27 -9.67
CA PHE A 102 4.57 10.27 -8.65
C PHE A 102 4.11 10.75 -7.27
N ALA A 103 3.76 9.80 -6.41
CA ALA A 103 3.34 10.10 -5.05
C ALA A 103 4.42 10.71 -4.15
N ASP A 104 5.70 10.45 -4.43
CA ASP A 104 6.83 11.08 -3.76
C ASP A 104 8.07 11.13 -4.65
N ALA A 105 9.03 11.97 -4.25
CA ALA A 105 10.28 12.18 -4.98
C ALA A 105 11.16 10.93 -5.03
N ALA A 106 11.06 10.03 -4.06
CA ALA A 106 11.85 8.79 -4.05
C ALA A 106 11.35 7.81 -5.11
N MET A 107 10.02 7.69 -5.29
CA MET A 107 9.41 6.95 -6.39
C MET A 107 9.82 7.54 -7.73
N GLN A 108 9.74 8.86 -7.90
CA GLN A 108 10.18 9.52 -9.13
C GLN A 108 11.64 9.22 -9.44
N LYS A 109 12.54 9.36 -8.46
CA LYS A 109 13.98 9.07 -8.65
C LYS A 109 14.21 7.64 -9.12
N ARG A 110 13.60 6.64 -8.46
CA ARG A 110 13.72 5.23 -8.85
C ARG A 110 13.17 4.96 -10.26
N PHE A 111 12.08 5.62 -10.64
CA PHE A 111 11.55 5.51 -12.00
C PHE A 111 12.53 6.08 -13.03
N PHE A 112 13.13 7.23 -12.77
CA PHE A 112 14.09 7.86 -13.70
C PHE A 112 15.40 7.09 -13.81
N GLU A 113 15.87 6.47 -12.73
CA GLU A 113 17.02 5.53 -12.77
C GLU A 113 16.75 4.36 -13.72
N TRP A 114 15.54 3.78 -13.65
CA TRP A 114 15.13 2.75 -14.60
C TRP A 114 14.93 3.30 -16.02
N LEU A 115 14.39 4.52 -16.16
CA LEU A 115 14.14 5.16 -17.45
C LEU A 115 15.43 5.39 -18.25
N ALA A 116 16.55 5.69 -17.58
CA ALA A 116 17.85 5.79 -18.24
C ALA A 116 18.26 4.47 -18.91
N ILE A 117 18.01 3.33 -18.26
CA ILE A 117 18.27 1.99 -18.83
C ILE A 117 17.29 1.71 -19.98
N TYR A 118 16.02 2.10 -19.81
CA TYR A 118 15.01 1.97 -20.86
C TYR A 118 15.43 2.71 -22.14
N ASP A 119 15.93 3.94 -22.01
CA ASP A 119 16.40 4.76 -23.13
C ASP A 119 17.54 4.09 -23.92
N GLU A 120 18.49 3.45 -23.23
CA GLU A 120 19.58 2.71 -23.88
C GLU A 120 19.10 1.50 -24.67
N VAL A 121 18.09 0.78 -24.16
CA VAL A 121 17.57 -0.44 -24.78
C VAL A 121 16.63 -0.14 -25.94
N GLU A 122 15.76 0.86 -25.78
CA GLU A 122 14.69 1.17 -26.73
C GLU A 122 15.08 2.30 -27.72
N GLY A 123 16.28 2.88 -27.56
CA GLY A 123 16.77 3.96 -28.42
C GLY A 123 15.99 5.27 -28.25
N THR A 124 15.48 5.53 -27.04
CA THR A 124 14.73 6.75 -26.70
C THR A 124 15.61 7.73 -25.90
N HIS A 125 15.09 8.93 -25.65
CA HIS A 125 15.81 9.97 -24.90
C HIS A 125 14.96 10.60 -23.78
N TYR A 126 13.93 9.88 -23.30
CA TYR A 126 12.92 10.39 -22.39
C TYR A 126 13.48 10.80 -21.02
N HIS A 127 14.57 10.19 -20.57
CA HIS A 127 15.25 10.60 -19.34
C HIS A 127 15.79 12.03 -19.43
N SER A 128 16.27 12.45 -20.61
CA SER A 128 16.79 13.80 -20.84
C SER A 128 15.75 14.82 -21.30
N VAL A 129 14.81 14.44 -22.16
CA VAL A 129 13.84 15.38 -22.77
C VAL A 129 12.50 15.41 -22.03
N GLY A 130 12.28 14.48 -21.10
CA GLY A 130 11.01 14.26 -20.42
C GLY A 130 10.17 13.15 -21.06
N LEU A 131 9.23 12.63 -20.28
CA LEU A 131 8.30 11.59 -20.72
C LEU A 131 7.26 12.14 -21.70
N PRO A 132 6.73 11.29 -22.61
CA PRO A 132 5.57 11.65 -23.40
C PRO A 132 4.36 11.98 -22.52
N ARG A 133 3.72 13.12 -22.78
CA ARG A 133 2.46 13.52 -22.10
C ARG A 133 1.24 12.77 -22.62
N GLU A 134 1.25 12.42 -23.90
CA GLU A 134 0.17 11.64 -24.53
C GLU A 134 0.16 10.21 -23.98
N PHE A 135 -0.97 9.78 -23.42
CA PHE A 135 -1.10 8.46 -22.80
C PHE A 135 -0.68 7.32 -23.74
N VAL A 136 -1.08 7.40 -25.01
CA VAL A 136 -0.79 6.37 -26.02
C VAL A 136 0.73 6.17 -26.21
N LYS A 137 1.52 7.25 -26.14
CA LYS A 137 2.98 7.20 -26.24
C LYS A 137 3.65 6.78 -24.93
N LEU A 138 2.98 7.01 -23.80
CA LEU A 138 3.46 6.65 -22.47
C LEU A 138 3.23 5.16 -22.14
N VAL A 139 2.16 4.56 -22.67
CA VAL A 139 1.78 3.15 -22.40
C VAL A 139 2.92 2.15 -22.64
N PRO A 140 3.70 2.21 -23.73
CA PRO A 140 4.84 1.29 -23.92
C PRO A 140 5.88 1.36 -22.79
N VAL A 141 6.20 2.58 -22.34
CA VAL A 141 7.12 2.83 -21.22
C VAL A 141 6.56 2.24 -19.94
N LEU A 142 5.29 2.55 -19.61
CA LEU A 142 4.61 2.03 -18.42
C LEU A 142 4.53 0.50 -18.42
N ARG A 143 4.23 -0.10 -19.58
CA ARG A 143 4.21 -1.56 -19.73
C ARG A 143 5.56 -2.17 -19.38
N ARG A 144 6.65 -1.64 -19.92
CA ARG A 144 8.01 -2.17 -19.65
C ARG A 144 8.39 -1.97 -18.19
N PHE A 145 8.02 -0.84 -17.61
CA PHE A 145 8.23 -0.56 -16.19
C PHE A 145 7.48 -1.56 -15.29
N PHE A 146 6.20 -1.81 -15.55
CA PHE A 146 5.40 -2.74 -14.77
C PHE A 146 5.92 -4.17 -14.85
N MET A 147 6.40 -4.61 -16.02
CA MET A 147 7.03 -5.92 -16.18
C MET A 147 8.34 -6.03 -15.39
N HIS A 148 9.23 -5.03 -15.51
CA HIS A 148 10.47 -4.99 -14.74
C HIS A 148 10.21 -5.09 -13.22
N TYR A 149 9.17 -4.41 -12.73
CA TYR A 149 8.82 -4.39 -11.32
C TYR A 149 8.04 -5.62 -10.84
N ALA A 150 7.38 -6.34 -11.75
CA ALA A 150 6.78 -7.64 -11.47
C ALA A 150 7.84 -8.74 -11.38
N GLU A 151 8.93 -8.62 -12.13
CA GLU A 151 10.07 -9.56 -12.17
C GLU A 151 11.11 -9.27 -11.07
N GLY A 152 11.24 -8.01 -10.64
CA GLY A 152 12.24 -7.55 -9.68
C GLY A 152 11.88 -7.80 -8.20
N ALA A 153 12.81 -8.46 -7.50
CA ALA A 153 12.96 -8.60 -6.04
C ALA A 153 11.70 -8.92 -5.19
N SER A 154 11.76 -10.10 -4.58
CA SER A 154 10.89 -10.53 -3.46
C SER A 154 10.81 -9.46 -2.36
N GLY A 155 9.66 -8.78 -2.26
CA GLY A 155 9.38 -7.83 -1.18
C GLY A 155 8.75 -6.52 -1.63
N VAL A 156 8.83 -6.19 -2.93
CA VAL A 156 8.27 -4.94 -3.43
C VAL A 156 6.79 -5.10 -3.77
N ARG A 157 5.92 -4.34 -3.10
CA ARG A 157 4.47 -4.54 -3.19
C ARG A 157 3.84 -3.85 -4.40
N GLY A 158 4.16 -4.27 -5.62
CA GLY A 158 3.47 -3.89 -6.86
C GLY A 158 3.37 -2.38 -7.16
N VAL A 159 2.69 -2.05 -8.26
CA VAL A 159 2.51 -0.68 -8.78
C VAL A 159 1.02 -0.33 -8.79
N THR A 160 0.68 0.91 -8.46
CA THR A 160 -0.68 1.45 -8.61
C THR A 160 -0.62 2.71 -9.47
N LEU A 161 -1.41 2.73 -10.53
CA LEU A 161 -1.60 3.88 -11.42
C LEU A 161 -3.02 4.40 -11.25
N VAL A 162 -3.16 5.69 -10.95
CA VAL A 162 -4.44 6.40 -10.93
C VAL A 162 -4.51 7.27 -12.18
N ILE A 163 -5.61 7.18 -12.92
CA ILE A 163 -5.87 7.96 -14.13
C ILE A 163 -7.05 8.89 -13.84
N GLU A 164 -6.89 10.17 -14.13
CA GLU A 164 -7.88 11.23 -13.90
C GLU A 164 -8.30 11.94 -15.20
#